data_AF-A0A382WGW3-F1
#
_entry.id   AF-A0A382WGW3-F1
#
_cell.length_a   1.000
_cell.length_b   1.000
_cell.length_c   1.000
_cell.angle_alpha   90.00
_cell.angle_beta   90.00
_cell.angle_gamma   90.00
#
_symmetry.space_group_name_H-M   'P 1'
#
loop_
_entity.id
_entity.type
_entity.pdbx_description
1 polymer ?
#
loop_
_entity_poly.entity_id
_entity_poly.type
_entity_poly.pdbx_seq_one_letter_code
_entity_poly.pdbx_strand_id
1 'polypeptide(L)' 'MKNSTKPTPNANPVIRLLGLGEAGVKLVETLAMIGPEGIETYSLDTDKRSLARCHQSQTFLLGQAI' A
#
# COMPACT_ATOMS: atom_id res chain seq x y z
N MET A 1 27.25 -0.42 -10.25
CA MET A 1 26.21 -1.17 -10.99
C MET A 1 25.72 -0.26 -12.12
N LYS A 2 25.74 -0.72 -13.38
CA LYS A 2 25.17 0.05 -14.50
C LYS A 2 23.65 -0.14 -14.46
N ASN A 3 22.91 0.89 -14.08
CA ASN A 3 21.46 0.88 -14.25
C ASN A 3 21.17 0.98 -15.76
N SER A 4 20.82 -0.15 -16.37
CA SER A 4 20.34 -0.19 -17.74
C SER A 4 19.00 0.53 -17.79
N THR A 5 18.97 1.70 -18.44
CA THR A 5 17.78 2.56 -18.57
C THR A 5 16.89 2.18 -19.76
N LYS A 6 17.18 1.08 -20.46
CA LYS A 6 16.31 0.61 -21.54
C LYS A 6 15.08 -0.06 -20.94
N PRO A 7 13.85 0.43 -21.21
CA PRO A 7 12.65 -0.27 -20.79
C PRO A 7 12.65 -1.64 -21.44
N THR A 8 12.58 -2.70 -20.62
CA THR A 8 12.42 -4.07 -21.11
C THR A 8 11.00 -4.20 -21.68
N PRO A 9 10.84 -4.55 -22.97
CA PRO A 9 9.53 -4.90 -23.51
C PRO A 9 8.97 -6.07 -22.67
N ASN A 10 7.72 -5.98 -22.22
CA ASN A 10 7.06 -6.88 -21.25
C ASN A 10 7.51 -6.79 -19.78
N ALA A 11 8.04 -5.65 -19.32
CA ALA A 11 8.07 -5.40 -17.88
C ALA A 11 6.63 -5.31 -17.35
N ASN A 12 6.27 -6.19 -16.40
CA ASN A 12 5.09 -6.05 -15.55
C ASN A 12 5.52 -5.46 -14.21
N PRO A 13 5.68 -4.12 -14.09
CA PRO A 13 6.09 -3.51 -12.84
C PRO A 13 5.00 -3.73 -11.78
N VAL A 14 5.41 -4.11 -10.58
CA VAL A 14 4.50 -4.19 -9.44
C VAL A 14 4.33 -2.78 -8.86
N ILE A 15 3.10 -2.28 -8.85
CA ILE A 15 2.76 -0.97 -8.28
C ILE A 15 2.16 -1.20 -6.89
N ARG A 16 2.72 -0.52 -5.88
CA ARG A 16 2.26 -0.60 -4.49
C ARG A 16 1.93 0.77 -3.94
N LEU A 17 0.75 0.90 -3.33
CA LEU A 17 0.35 2.09 -2.59
C LEU A 17 0.45 1.82 -1.09
N LEU A 18 1.18 2.69 -0.39
CA LEU A 18 1.45 2.60 1.05
C LEU A 18 0.83 3.79 1.76
N GLY A 19 -0.20 3.55 2.55
CA GLY A 19 -0.87 4.56 3.38
C GLY A 19 -0.27 4.56 4.76
N LEU A 20 0.37 5.67 5.16
CA LEU A 20 1.01 5.81 6.47
C LEU A 20 0.22 6.76 7.38
N GLY A 21 -0.10 6.29 8.59
CA GLY A 21 -0.92 7.01 9.57
C GLY A 21 -2.37 7.22 9.11
N GLU A 22 -3.22 7.76 9.97
CA GLU A 22 -4.68 7.76 9.74
C GLU A 22 -5.08 8.38 8.38
N ALA A 23 -4.49 9.49 7.98
CA ALA A 23 -4.82 10.14 6.71
C ALA A 23 -4.38 9.32 5.50
N GLY A 24 -3.15 8.78 5.53
CA GLY A 24 -2.61 7.94 4.47
C GLY A 24 -3.39 6.63 4.35
N VAL A 25 -3.71 6.00 5.48
CA VAL A 25 -4.54 4.80 5.58
C VAL A 25 -5.92 5.03 4.95
N LYS A 26 -6.61 6.13 5.30
CA LYS A 26 -7.91 6.46 4.70
C LYS A 26 -7.84 6.65 3.19
N LEU A 27 -6.81 7.33 2.69
CA LEU A 27 -6.62 7.53 1.25
C LEU A 27 -6.42 6.20 0.53
N VAL A 28 -5.49 5.36 1.03
CA VAL A 28 -5.19 4.08 0.39
C VAL A 28 -6.36 3.12 0.47
N GLU A 29 -7.09 3.07 1.59
CA GLU A 29 -8.32 2.29 1.70
C GLU A 29 -9.38 2.77 0.69
N THR A 30 -9.51 4.09 0.49
CA THR A 30 -10.42 4.64 -0.52
C THR A 30 -10.03 4.23 -1.93
N LEU A 31 -8.73 4.26 -2.26
CA LEU A 31 -8.23 3.81 -3.56
C LEU A 31 -8.39 2.30 -3.73
N ALA A 32 -8.22 1.51 -2.65
CA ALA A 32 -8.44 0.07 -2.65
C ALA A 32 -9.91 -0.27 -2.92
N MET A 33 -10.86 0.50 -2.40
CA MET A 33 -12.30 0.36 -2.71
C MET A 33 -12.64 0.66 -4.17
N ILE A 34 -11.91 1.59 -4.82
CA ILE A 34 -12.07 1.85 -6.25
C ILE A 34 -11.53 0.67 -7.07
N GLY A 35 -10.51 -0.03 -6.57
CA GLY A 35 -9.97 -1.26 -7.16
C GLY A 35 -9.26 -1.08 -8.52
N PRO A 36 -8.33 -0.12 -8.68
CA PRO A 36 -7.57 0.03 -9.92
C PRO A 36 -6.74 -1.24 -10.20
N GLU A 37 -6.84 -1.75 -11.43
CA GLU A 37 -6.12 -2.95 -11.84
C GLU A 37 -4.60 -2.79 -11.72
N GLY A 38 -3.93 -3.86 -11.26
CA GLY A 38 -2.47 -3.91 -11.16
C GLY A 38 -1.87 -3.16 -9.97
N ILE A 39 -2.69 -2.70 -9.01
CA ILE A 39 -2.23 -2.00 -7.82
C ILE A 39 -2.44 -2.85 -6.56
N GLU A 40 -1.36 -3.07 -5.81
CA GLU A 40 -1.42 -3.60 -4.45
C GLU A 40 -1.53 -2.46 -3.44
N THR A 41 -2.38 -2.61 -2.41
CA THR A 41 -2.64 -1.56 -1.43
C THR A 41 -2.34 -2.01 0.00
N TYR A 42 -1.65 -1.15 0.74
CA TYR A 42 -1.13 -1.44 2.07
C TYR A 42 -1.37 -0.25 3.00
N SER A 43 -1.97 -0.52 4.16
CA SER A 43 -2.29 0.46 5.20
C SER A 43 -1.46 0.18 6.46
N LEU A 44 -0.68 1.16 6.89
CA LEU A 44 0.26 1.04 8.00
C LEU A 44 0.01 2.15 9.01
N ASP A 45 -0.20 1.77 10.27
CA ASP A 45 -0.44 2.72 11.36
C ASP A 45 0.06 2.14 12.69
N THR A 46 0.35 3.01 13.65
CA THR A 46 0.54 2.62 15.06
C THR A 46 -0.80 2.50 15.79
N ASP A 47 -1.83 3.18 15.32
CA ASP A 47 -3.18 3.06 15.89
C ASP A 47 -3.93 1.86 15.29
N LYS A 48 -4.09 0.81 16.10
CA LYS A 48 -4.89 -0.38 15.76
C LYS A 48 -6.33 -0.05 15.38
N ARG A 49 -6.94 1.00 15.96
CA ARG A 49 -8.33 1.37 15.67
C ARG A 49 -8.47 1.98 14.29
N SER A 50 -7.45 2.68 13.82
CA SER A 50 -7.35 3.19 12.44
C SER A 50 -7.38 2.04 11.45
N LEU A 51 -6.51 1.04 11.64
CA LEU A 51 -6.40 -0.14 10.79
C LEU A 51 -7.62 -1.06 10.83
N ALA A 52 -8.29 -1.18 11.97
CA ALA A 52 -9.49 -2.01 12.11
C ALA A 52 -10.67 -1.57 11.22
N ARG A 53 -10.59 -0.38 10.61
CA ARG A 53 -11.58 0.15 9.66
C ARG A 53 -11.23 -0.12 8.19
N CYS A 54 -10.07 -0.69 7.92
CA CYS A 54 -9.69 -1.11 6.57
C CYS A 54 -10.29 -2.47 6.24
N HIS A 55 -10.93 -2.56 5.08
CA HIS A 55 -11.57 -3.77 4.58
C HIS A 55 -10.98 -4.24 3.25
N GLN A 56 -10.40 -3.33 2.46
CA GLN A 56 -9.87 -3.60 1.13
C GLN A 56 -8.34 -3.62 1.07
N SER A 57 -7.68 -2.71 1.79
CA SER A 57 -6.23 -2.66 1.85
C SER A 57 -5.66 -3.64 2.89
N GLN A 58 -4.49 -4.21 2.61
CA GLN A 58 -3.80 -5.07 3.58
C GLN A 58 -3.22 -4.22 4.71
N THR A 59 -3.43 -4.63 5.97
CA THR A 59 -3.06 -3.82 7.15
C THR A 59 -1.79 -4.31 7.85
N PHE A 60 -0.99 -3.37 8.35
CA PHE A 60 0.18 -3.64 9.21
C PHE A 60 0.19 -2.70 10.43
N LEU A 61 0.10 -3.29 11.62
CA LEU A 61 0.25 -2.55 12.87
C LEU A 61 1.73 -2.34 13.18
N LEU A 62 2.13 -1.08 13.26
CA LEU A 62 3.50 -0.67 13.57
C LEU A 62 3.71 -0.54 15.08
N GLY A 63 4.90 -0.89 15.54
CA GLY A 63 5.30 -0.68 16.94
C GLY A 63 4.72 -1.69 17.94
N GLN A 64 4.19 -2.83 17.49
CA GLN A 64 4.00 -3.97 18.40
C GLN A 64 5.37 -4.47 18.87
N ALA A 65 5.52 -4.62 20.19
CA ALA A 65 6.70 -5.25 20.77
C ALA A 65 6.85 -6.67 20.20
N ILE A 66 8.07 -7.00 19.77
CA ILE A 66 8.45 -8.29 19.18
C ILE A 66 8.57 -9.34 20.28
#